data_AF-A0A4U0MQ10-F1
#
_entry.id   AF-A0A4U0MQ10-F1
#
_cell.length_a   1.000
_cell.length_b   1.000
_cell.length_c   1.000
_cell.angle_alpha   90.00
_cell.angle_beta   90.00
_cell.angle_gamma   90.00
#
_symmetry.space_group_name_H-M   'P 1'
#
loop_
_entity.id
_entity.type
_entity.pdbx_description
1 polymer ?
#
loop_
_entity_poly.entity_id
_entity_poly.type
_entity_poly.pdbx_seq_one_letter_code
_entity_poly.pdbx_strand_id
1 'polypeptide(L)'
;MSETDGDKQPDTSPAQATLIPETTPDALRKSHAARARSAHDRATATCRHAGVEEDHAKSVPTGDASRAANAVRLSAVSLAAFSESAPDPAADARRARNAAAAAVLAAQIARSRDGGGPSDDAYRAALRASQAAGAAAAREGMGSSEALNAEADAAEAAAVAAAETAGWM
;
A
#
# COMPACT_ATOMS: atom_id res chain seq x y z
N MET A 1 -24.90 -7.82 73.76
CA MET A 1 -25.19 -9.07 73.02
C MET A 1 -26.19 -8.70 71.93
N SER A 2 -25.88 -8.65 70.63
CA SER A 2 -24.61 -8.79 69.87
C SER A 2 -24.87 -8.03 68.53
N GLU A 3 -23.91 -7.40 67.81
CA GLU A 3 -22.95 -8.04 66.87
C GLU A 3 -23.57 -9.20 66.06
N THR A 4 -23.53 -9.32 64.73
CA THR A 4 -23.02 -8.53 63.57
C THR A 4 -24.00 -8.76 62.38
N ASP A 5 -23.84 -8.37 61.09
CA ASP A 5 -22.72 -7.88 60.27
C ASP A 5 -23.24 -7.17 58.98
N GLY A 6 -22.32 -6.65 58.15
CA GLY A 6 -22.37 -6.95 56.71
C GLY A 6 -23.11 -6.02 55.73
N ASP A 7 -22.86 -4.71 55.76
CA ASP A 7 -23.09 -3.89 54.56
C ASP A 7 -22.08 -4.28 53.45
N LYS A 8 -22.57 -4.68 52.27
CA LYS A 8 -21.75 -5.02 51.10
C LYS A 8 -22.26 -4.28 49.87
N GLN A 9 -21.77 -3.06 49.69
CA GLN A 9 -21.77 -2.43 48.37
C GLN A 9 -21.05 -3.35 47.36
N PRO A 10 -21.63 -3.58 46.17
CA PRO A 10 -20.89 -4.20 45.08
C PRO A 10 -19.84 -3.20 44.56
N ASP A 11 -18.57 -3.56 44.73
CA ASP A 11 -17.43 -2.86 44.14
C ASP A 11 -17.51 -2.99 42.61
N THR A 12 -18.04 -1.96 41.96
CA THR A 12 -18.07 -1.82 40.50
C THR A 12 -16.83 -1.07 40.00
N SER A 13 -15.65 -1.56 40.38
CA SER A 13 -14.40 -1.24 39.68
C SER A 13 -14.56 -1.52 38.19
N PRO A 14 -14.55 -0.50 37.29
CA PRO A 14 -14.61 -0.75 35.87
C PRO A 14 -13.32 -1.46 35.47
N ALA A 15 -13.45 -2.66 34.91
CA ALA A 15 -12.33 -3.38 34.33
C ALA A 15 -11.57 -2.45 33.39
N GLN A 16 -10.24 -2.44 33.49
CA GLN A 16 -9.38 -1.66 32.62
C GLN A 16 -9.69 -2.02 31.17
N ALA A 17 -10.45 -1.16 30.49
CA ALA A 17 -10.60 -1.25 29.06
C ALA A 17 -9.21 -1.05 28.47
N THR A 18 -8.63 -2.12 27.93
CA THR A 18 -7.41 -2.03 27.13
C THR A 18 -7.65 -0.99 26.06
N LEU A 19 -7.05 0.19 26.24
CA LEU A 19 -7.01 1.23 25.24
C LEU A 19 -6.16 0.69 24.09
N ILE A 20 -6.80 -0.07 23.18
CA ILE A 20 -6.28 -0.31 21.86
C ILE A 20 -6.05 1.10 21.28
N PRO A 21 -4.81 1.48 20.96
CA PRO A 21 -4.56 2.83 20.48
C PRO A 21 -5.28 3.00 19.15
N GLU A 22 -6.33 3.83 19.14
CA GLU A 22 -7.02 4.17 17.90
C GLU A 22 -5.99 4.72 16.91
N THR A 23 -5.86 4.07 15.75
CA THR A 23 -4.82 4.43 14.78
C THR A 23 -5.16 5.80 14.22
N THR A 24 -4.37 6.81 14.61
CA THR A 24 -4.69 8.21 14.25
C THR A 24 -4.64 8.42 12.73
N PRO A 25 -5.38 9.40 12.19
CA PRO A 25 -5.32 9.72 10.77
C PRO A 25 -3.89 10.00 10.26
N ASP A 26 -3.03 10.59 11.10
CA ASP A 26 -1.60 10.77 10.80
C ASP A 26 -0.79 9.47 10.75
N ALA A 27 -1.11 8.49 11.61
CA ALA A 27 -0.47 7.18 11.59
C ALA A 27 -0.89 6.39 10.34
N LEU A 28 -2.19 6.39 10.01
CA LEU A 28 -2.72 5.81 8.77
C LEU A 28 -2.06 6.45 7.54
N ARG A 29 -2.02 7.79 7.48
CA ARG A 29 -1.32 8.54 6.44
C ARG A 29 0.14 8.11 6.29
N LYS A 30 0.89 7.98 7.39
CA LYS A 30 2.30 7.57 7.35
C LYS A 30 2.47 6.17 6.75
N SER A 31 1.63 5.20 7.13
CA SER A 31 1.58 3.85 6.55
C SER A 31 1.26 3.91 5.05
N HIS A 32 0.15 4.54 4.66
CA HIS A 32 -0.26 4.66 3.26
C HIS A 32 0.80 5.34 2.40
N ALA A 33 1.42 6.41 2.89
CA ALA A 33 2.49 7.11 2.19
C ALA A 33 3.77 6.26 2.08
N ALA A 34 4.08 5.42 3.08
CA ALA A 34 5.21 4.49 3.00
C ALA A 34 4.96 3.38 1.97
N ARG A 35 3.78 2.75 1.97
CA ARG A 35 3.36 1.76 0.98
C ARG A 35 3.34 2.36 -0.44
N ALA A 36 2.85 3.59 -0.58
CA ALA A 36 2.82 4.31 -1.84
C ALA A 36 4.24 4.61 -2.38
N ARG A 37 5.20 4.97 -1.51
CA ARG A 37 6.61 5.15 -1.88
C ARG A 37 7.24 3.83 -2.31
N SER A 38 7.15 2.77 -1.51
CA SER A 38 7.65 1.42 -1.86
C SER A 38 7.17 0.99 -3.25
N ALA A 39 5.86 1.08 -3.50
CA ALA A 39 5.28 0.71 -4.78
C ALA A 39 5.76 1.61 -5.94
N HIS A 40 5.97 2.91 -5.71
CA HIS A 40 6.51 3.83 -6.71
C HIS A 40 8.00 3.55 -7.01
N ASP A 41 8.81 3.32 -5.99
CA ASP A 41 10.24 3.03 -6.11
C ASP A 41 10.44 1.70 -6.86
N ARG A 42 9.66 0.68 -6.49
CA ARG A 42 9.57 -0.61 -7.20
C ARG A 42 9.12 -0.48 -8.64
N ALA A 43 8.08 0.33 -8.91
CA ALA A 43 7.64 0.61 -10.28
C ALA A 43 8.74 1.29 -11.12
N THR A 44 9.46 2.22 -10.51
CA THR A 44 10.54 2.98 -11.14
C THR A 44 11.75 2.09 -11.46
N ALA A 45 12.21 1.28 -10.51
CA ALA A 45 13.27 0.30 -10.71
C ALA A 45 12.91 -0.72 -11.80
N THR A 46 11.70 -1.30 -11.70
CA THR A 46 11.20 -2.26 -12.70
C THR A 46 11.06 -1.62 -14.10
N CYS A 47 10.69 -0.34 -14.19
CA CYS A 47 10.70 0.39 -15.46
C CYS A 47 12.11 0.55 -16.04
N ARG A 48 13.10 0.94 -15.21
CA ARG A 48 14.51 1.07 -15.64
C ARG A 48 15.09 -0.27 -16.11
N HIS A 49 14.86 -1.35 -15.38
CA HIS A 49 15.21 -2.71 -15.80
C HIS A 49 14.59 -3.05 -17.17
N ALA A 50 13.33 -2.71 -17.35
CA ALA A 50 12.63 -2.85 -18.63
C ALA A 50 13.00 -1.78 -19.70
N GLY A 51 14.00 -0.93 -19.50
CA GLY A 51 14.39 0.14 -20.43
C GLY A 51 13.28 1.16 -20.74
N VAL A 52 12.37 1.37 -19.79
CA VAL A 52 11.26 2.34 -19.86
C VAL A 52 11.67 3.61 -19.12
N GLU A 53 12.39 4.48 -19.83
CA GLU A 53 12.79 5.80 -19.34
C GLU A 53 11.61 6.78 -19.16
N GLU A 54 11.81 7.83 -18.35
CA GLU A 54 10.81 8.87 -18.07
C GLU A 54 10.30 9.58 -19.33
N ASP A 55 11.15 9.78 -20.34
CA ASP A 55 10.81 10.37 -21.65
C ASP A 55 9.74 9.60 -22.43
N HIS A 56 9.44 8.35 -22.05
CA HIS A 56 8.31 7.60 -22.60
C HIS A 56 6.95 8.11 -22.09
N ALA A 57 6.91 8.86 -20.97
CA ALA A 57 5.69 9.36 -20.38
C ALA A 57 5.01 10.40 -21.29
N LYS A 58 3.80 10.10 -21.76
CA LYS A 58 3.02 10.97 -22.65
C LYS A 58 1.67 11.29 -22.03
N SER A 59 1.17 12.51 -22.27
CA SER A 59 -0.16 12.95 -21.84
C SER A 59 -1.28 12.04 -22.36
N VAL A 60 -1.09 11.48 -23.56
CA VAL A 60 -1.94 10.40 -24.12
C VAL A 60 -1.04 9.21 -24.43
N PRO A 61 -0.96 8.19 -23.55
CA PRO A 61 -0.19 6.98 -23.80
C PRO A 61 -0.80 6.13 -24.92
N THR A 62 0.00 5.79 -25.94
CA THR A 62 -0.45 4.99 -27.09
C THR A 62 0.09 3.55 -27.10
N GLY A 63 1.02 3.22 -26.20
CA GLY A 63 1.60 1.88 -26.04
C GLY A 63 2.06 1.62 -24.61
N ASP A 64 2.32 0.36 -24.27
CA ASP A 64 2.47 -0.06 -22.87
C ASP A 64 3.63 0.62 -22.12
N ALA A 65 4.80 0.79 -22.77
CA ALA A 65 5.92 1.56 -22.19
C ALA A 65 5.51 3.01 -21.82
N SER A 66 4.81 3.70 -22.73
CA SER A 66 4.31 5.06 -22.44
C SER A 66 3.22 5.08 -21.36
N ARG A 67 2.47 3.98 -21.19
CA ARG A 67 1.43 3.85 -20.16
C ARG A 67 2.08 3.63 -18.79
N ALA A 68 3.09 2.76 -18.70
CA ALA A 68 3.84 2.51 -17.48
C ALA A 68 4.59 3.78 -17.04
N ALA A 69 5.38 4.41 -17.92
CA ALA A 69 6.08 5.66 -17.62
C ALA A 69 5.12 6.77 -17.14
N ASN A 70 3.98 6.95 -17.82
CA ASN A 70 2.99 7.93 -17.39
C ASN A 70 2.32 7.57 -16.05
N ALA A 71 2.12 6.29 -15.74
CA ALA A 71 1.59 5.85 -14.45
C ALA A 71 2.58 6.08 -13.30
N VAL A 72 3.88 5.84 -13.52
CA VAL A 72 4.97 6.18 -12.58
C VAL A 72 5.05 7.68 -12.34
N ARG A 73 4.99 8.50 -13.40
CA ARG A 73 4.97 9.96 -13.30
C ARG A 73 3.76 10.47 -12.51
N LEU A 74 2.57 9.90 -12.74
CA LEU A 74 1.37 10.26 -11.99
C LEU A 74 1.42 9.82 -10.52
N SER A 75 2.07 8.68 -10.20
CA SER A 75 2.25 8.28 -8.80
C SER A 75 3.27 9.17 -8.07
N ALA A 76 4.33 9.65 -8.73
CA ALA A 76 5.25 10.66 -8.19
C ALA A 76 4.52 11.98 -7.82
N VAL A 77 3.70 12.52 -8.74
CA VAL A 77 2.90 13.73 -8.47
C VAL A 77 1.91 13.50 -7.32
N SER A 78 1.28 12.32 -7.29
CA SER A 78 0.38 11.91 -6.20
C SER A 78 1.10 11.76 -4.86
N LEU A 79 2.39 11.41 -4.85
CA LEU A 79 3.22 11.31 -3.65
C LEU A 79 3.62 12.70 -3.11
N ALA A 80 4.02 13.63 -3.98
CA ALA A 80 4.35 15.00 -3.58
C ALA A 80 3.19 15.70 -2.85
N ALA A 81 1.95 15.51 -3.34
CA ALA A 81 0.75 16.12 -2.78
C ALA A 81 0.26 15.50 -1.44
N PHE A 82 1.01 14.60 -0.79
CA PHE A 82 0.70 14.16 0.59
C PHE A 82 0.94 15.26 1.63
N SER A 83 2.01 16.06 1.47
CA SER A 83 2.36 17.15 2.41
C SER A 83 1.49 18.40 2.25
N GLU A 84 0.69 18.48 1.18
CA GLU A 84 -0.11 19.65 0.82
C GLU A 84 -1.59 19.55 1.26
N SER A 85 -2.01 18.41 1.82
CA SER A 85 -3.41 18.11 2.17
C SER A 85 -3.57 17.72 3.64
N ALA A 86 -4.77 17.84 4.19
CA ALA A 86 -5.10 17.26 5.50
C ALA A 86 -5.22 15.72 5.42
N PRO A 87 -4.96 14.96 6.51
CA PRO A 87 -5.10 13.50 6.53
C PRO A 87 -6.51 13.03 6.15
N ASP A 88 -6.59 12.22 5.09
CA ASP A 88 -7.79 11.49 4.65
C ASP A 88 -7.34 10.05 4.37
N PRO A 89 -7.57 9.09 5.29
CA PRO A 89 -7.17 7.70 5.10
C PRO A 89 -7.69 7.08 3.81
N ALA A 90 -8.90 7.46 3.36
CA ALA A 90 -9.50 6.90 2.16
C ALA A 90 -8.83 7.46 0.89
N ALA A 91 -8.49 8.76 0.87
CA ALA A 91 -7.70 9.33 -0.23
C ALA A 91 -6.27 8.80 -0.24
N ASP A 92 -5.61 8.76 0.92
CA ASP A 92 -4.23 8.30 1.08
C ASP A 92 -4.09 6.81 0.68
N ALA A 93 -5.05 5.95 1.04
CA ALA A 93 -5.13 4.57 0.58
C ALA A 93 -5.33 4.45 -0.95
N ARG A 94 -6.18 5.31 -1.55
CA ARG A 94 -6.36 5.35 -3.02
C ARG A 94 -5.07 5.77 -3.73
N ARG A 95 -4.26 6.67 -3.15
CA ARG A 95 -2.93 7.02 -3.67
C ARG A 95 -1.98 5.82 -3.64
N ALA A 96 -1.93 5.08 -2.52
CA ALA A 96 -1.14 3.86 -2.40
C ALA A 96 -1.55 2.78 -3.41
N ARG A 97 -2.85 2.54 -3.57
CA ARG A 97 -3.38 1.63 -4.62
C ARG A 97 -2.95 2.04 -6.02
N ASN A 98 -2.99 3.32 -6.35
CA ASN A 98 -2.62 3.80 -7.68
C ASN A 98 -1.10 3.64 -7.94
N ALA A 99 -0.25 3.80 -6.93
CA ALA A 99 1.17 3.47 -7.03
C ALA A 99 1.41 1.96 -7.25
N ALA A 100 0.71 1.10 -6.51
CA ALA A 100 0.77 -0.36 -6.71
C ALA A 100 0.29 -0.80 -8.11
N ALA A 101 -0.74 -0.13 -8.65
CA ALA A 101 -1.19 -0.37 -10.02
C ALA A 101 -0.16 0.08 -11.08
N ALA A 102 0.60 1.16 -10.84
CA ALA A 102 1.73 1.54 -11.69
C ALA A 102 2.84 0.47 -11.66
N ALA A 103 3.13 -0.12 -10.50
CA ALA A 103 4.08 -1.24 -10.36
C ALA A 103 3.66 -2.49 -11.14
N VAL A 104 2.35 -2.79 -11.22
CA VAL A 104 1.83 -3.88 -12.07
C VAL A 104 2.10 -3.63 -13.55
N LEU A 105 1.93 -2.39 -14.04
CA LEU A 105 2.22 -2.04 -15.43
C LEU A 105 3.72 -2.17 -15.74
N ALA A 106 4.59 -1.74 -14.83
CA ALA A 106 6.03 -1.93 -14.97
C ALA A 106 6.41 -3.43 -15.00
N ALA A 107 5.89 -4.21 -14.05
CA ALA A 107 6.12 -5.65 -13.95
C ALA A 107 5.61 -6.43 -15.18
N GLN A 108 4.51 -5.99 -15.80
CA GLN A 108 4.01 -6.60 -17.04
C GLN A 108 5.04 -6.50 -18.17
N ILE A 109 5.71 -5.34 -18.29
CA ILE A 109 6.72 -5.09 -19.33
C ILE A 109 8.01 -5.85 -19.02
N ALA A 110 8.51 -5.79 -17.79
CA ALA A 110 9.70 -6.55 -17.36
C ALA A 110 9.52 -8.07 -17.61
N ARG A 111 8.41 -8.65 -17.14
CA ARG A 111 8.07 -10.06 -17.39
C ARG A 111 8.00 -10.42 -18.87
N SER A 112 7.55 -9.50 -19.73
CA SER A 112 7.50 -9.74 -21.18
C SER A 112 8.87 -9.75 -21.87
N ARG A 113 9.91 -9.18 -21.24
CA ARG A 113 11.30 -9.22 -21.70
C ARG A 113 12.03 -10.46 -21.22
N ASP A 114 11.97 -10.71 -19.91
CA ASP A 114 12.82 -11.73 -19.26
C ASP A 114 12.24 -13.14 -19.42
N GLY A 115 10.92 -13.26 -19.27
CA GLY A 115 10.22 -14.54 -19.14
C GLY A 115 10.65 -15.37 -17.92
N GLY A 116 10.13 -16.60 -17.82
CA GLY A 116 10.54 -17.57 -16.79
C GLY A 116 9.92 -17.36 -15.40
N GLY A 117 10.16 -18.36 -14.54
CA GLY A 117 9.51 -18.50 -13.22
C GLY A 117 9.64 -17.27 -12.30
N PRO A 118 10.85 -16.75 -12.03
CA PRO A 118 11.03 -15.58 -11.15
C PRO A 118 10.27 -14.34 -11.64
N SER A 119 10.26 -14.10 -12.95
CA SER A 119 9.54 -12.99 -13.59
C SER A 119 8.02 -13.14 -13.47
N ASP A 120 7.51 -14.36 -13.64
CA ASP A 120 6.09 -14.67 -13.44
C ASP A 120 5.69 -14.55 -11.96
N ASP A 121 6.56 -14.94 -11.03
CA ASP A 121 6.36 -14.80 -9.58
C ASP A 121 6.34 -13.33 -9.15
N ALA A 122 7.31 -12.53 -9.59
CA ALA A 122 7.36 -11.09 -9.32
C ALA A 122 6.13 -10.36 -9.86
N TYR A 123 5.67 -10.69 -11.08
CA TYR A 123 4.43 -10.15 -11.61
C TYR A 123 3.19 -10.58 -10.81
N ARG A 124 3.10 -11.85 -10.39
CA ARG A 124 2.00 -12.33 -9.53
C ARG A 124 2.00 -11.65 -8.16
N ALA A 125 3.17 -11.40 -7.57
CA ALA A 125 3.30 -10.66 -6.32
C ALA A 125 2.88 -9.19 -6.48
N ALA A 126 3.29 -8.52 -7.57
CA ALA A 126 2.85 -7.17 -7.89
C ALA A 126 1.32 -7.06 -8.05
N LEU A 127 0.68 -8.04 -8.71
CA LEU A 127 -0.78 -8.11 -8.81
C LEU A 127 -1.45 -8.25 -7.44
N ARG A 128 -0.93 -9.11 -6.56
CA ARG A 128 -1.45 -9.29 -5.19
C ARG A 128 -1.34 -8.00 -4.37
N ALA A 129 -0.19 -7.32 -4.42
CA ALA A 129 -0.01 -6.02 -3.76
C ALA A 129 -1.04 -4.98 -4.25
N SER A 130 -1.27 -4.89 -5.57
CA SER A 130 -2.28 -3.99 -6.13
C SER A 130 -3.72 -4.37 -5.76
N GLN A 131 -4.01 -5.66 -5.55
CA GLN A 131 -5.33 -6.14 -5.12
C GLN A 131 -5.58 -5.86 -3.63
N ALA A 132 -4.62 -6.17 -2.77
CA ALA A 132 -4.69 -5.90 -1.32
C ALA A 132 -4.80 -4.39 -1.03
N ALA A 133 -3.97 -3.56 -1.69
CA ALA A 133 -4.11 -2.10 -1.63
C ALA A 133 -5.46 -1.61 -2.20
N GLY A 134 -6.04 -2.35 -3.15
CA GLY A 134 -7.38 -2.13 -3.68
C GLY A 134 -8.47 -2.37 -2.63
N ALA A 135 -8.39 -3.48 -1.90
CA ALA A 135 -9.30 -3.82 -0.81
C ALA A 135 -9.21 -2.83 0.36
N ALA A 136 -8.00 -2.47 0.78
CA ALA A 136 -7.77 -1.45 1.82
C ALA A 136 -8.40 -0.08 1.44
N ALA A 137 -8.34 0.30 0.16
CA ALA A 137 -8.91 1.54 -0.37
C ALA A 137 -10.39 1.47 -0.77
N ALA A 138 -11.04 0.29 -0.68
CA ALA A 138 -12.43 0.08 -1.05
C ALA A 138 -13.41 0.68 -0.03
N ARG A 139 -14.73 0.58 -0.27
CA ARG A 139 -15.76 1.15 0.64
C ARG A 139 -15.80 0.46 2.00
N GLU A 140 -15.36 -0.78 2.04
CA GLU A 140 -15.33 -1.66 3.21
C GLU A 140 -14.11 -1.33 4.09
N GLY A 141 -12.97 -0.97 3.50
CA GLY A 141 -11.75 -0.60 4.21
C GLY A 141 -11.61 0.89 4.53
N MET A 142 -12.04 1.77 3.60
CA MET A 142 -11.89 3.23 3.62
C MET A 142 -10.49 3.74 4.06
N GLY A 143 -9.45 2.94 3.86
CA GLY A 143 -8.09 3.21 4.35
C GLY A 143 -7.89 3.12 5.86
N SER A 144 -8.93 2.81 6.64
CA SER A 144 -8.89 2.79 8.12
C SER A 144 -8.91 1.39 8.71
N SER A 145 -9.25 0.35 7.93
CA SER A 145 -9.20 -1.05 8.40
C SER A 145 -7.76 -1.50 8.63
N GLU A 146 -7.39 -1.72 9.89
CA GLU A 146 -6.06 -2.19 10.31
C GLU A 146 -5.68 -3.51 9.63
N ALA A 147 -6.59 -4.49 9.61
CA ALA A 147 -6.34 -5.80 9.03
C ALA A 147 -6.07 -5.73 7.50
N LEU A 148 -6.88 -4.97 6.76
CA LEU A 148 -6.66 -4.79 5.31
C LEU A 148 -5.40 -3.96 5.01
N ASN A 149 -5.05 -3.02 5.88
CA ASN A 149 -3.81 -2.25 5.79
C ASN A 149 -2.58 -3.15 6.02
N ALA A 150 -2.60 -3.99 7.06
CA ALA A 150 -1.54 -4.95 7.35
C ALA A 150 -1.37 -5.99 6.23
N GLU A 151 -2.47 -6.48 5.64
CA GLU A 151 -2.43 -7.36 4.46
C GLU A 151 -1.80 -6.65 3.26
N ALA A 152 -2.15 -5.39 3.01
CA ALA A 152 -1.58 -4.59 1.92
C ALA A 152 -0.08 -4.27 2.14
N ASP A 153 0.37 -4.05 3.37
CA ASP A 153 1.78 -3.87 3.71
C ASP A 153 2.57 -5.18 3.52
N ALA A 154 2.04 -6.32 3.98
CA ALA A 154 2.67 -7.63 3.78
C ALA A 154 2.74 -8.02 2.30
N ALA A 155 1.69 -7.71 1.51
CA ALA A 155 1.66 -7.98 0.09
C ALA A 155 2.64 -7.11 -0.71
N GLU A 156 2.83 -5.83 -0.32
CA GLU A 156 3.85 -4.96 -0.91
C GLU A 156 5.27 -5.46 -0.57
N ALA A 157 5.55 -5.82 0.67
CA ALA A 157 6.85 -6.39 1.06
C ALA A 157 7.19 -7.68 0.28
N ALA A 158 6.21 -8.56 0.09
CA ALA A 158 6.38 -9.76 -0.73
C ALA A 158 6.60 -9.42 -2.22
N ALA A 159 6.02 -8.33 -2.73
CA ALA A 159 6.21 -7.88 -4.10
C ALA A 159 7.58 -7.21 -4.35
N VAL A 160 8.16 -6.55 -3.33
CA VAL A 160 9.56 -6.09 -3.36
C VAL A 160 10.50 -7.28 -3.40
N ALA A 161 10.41 -8.22 -2.44
CA ALA A 161 11.29 -9.38 -2.37
C ALA A 161 11.24 -10.26 -3.64
N ALA A 162 10.07 -10.38 -4.27
CA ALA A 162 9.93 -11.11 -5.54
C ALA A 162 10.57 -10.35 -6.72
N ALA A 163 10.48 -9.01 -6.75
CA ALA A 163 11.13 -8.19 -7.79
C ALA A 163 12.67 -8.20 -7.65
N GLU A 164 13.19 -8.15 -6.42
CA GLU A 164 14.63 -8.37 -6.13
C GLU A 164 15.08 -9.77 -6.59
N THR A 165 14.29 -10.80 -6.31
CA THR A 165 14.57 -12.18 -6.75
C THR A 165 14.56 -12.35 -8.26
N ALA A 166 13.75 -11.55 -8.98
CA ALA A 166 13.74 -11.49 -10.44
C ALA A 166 14.85 -10.60 -11.03
N GLY A 167 15.61 -9.87 -10.20
CA GLY A 167 16.67 -8.94 -10.64
C GLY A 167 16.15 -7.62 -11.21
N TRP A 168 14.93 -7.21 -10.88
CA TRP A 168 14.29 -5.98 -11.36
C TRP A 168 14.57 -4.74 -10.50
N MET A 169 15.18 -4.94 -9.33
CA MET A 169 15.45 -3.92 -8.29
C MET A 169 16.86 -4.07 -7.74
#